data_AF-A0AAW3MG28-F1
#
_entry.id   AF-A0AAW3MG28-F1
#
_cell.length_a   1.000
_cell.length_b   1.000
_cell.length_c   1.000
_cell.angle_alpha   90.00
_cell.angle_beta   90.00
_cell.angle_gamma   90.00
#
_symmetry.space_group_name_H-M   'P 1'
#
loop_
_entity.id
_entity.type
_entity.pdbx_description
1 polymer ?
#
loop_
_entity_poly.entity_id
_entity_poly.type
_entity_poly.pdbx_seq_one_letter_code
_entity_poly.pdbx_strand_id
1 'polypeptide(L)'
;MKRPIPLFEVSITLFSIYLSIMFFAFTELFEEQNHAFYQHIRQLMPQIGWAIVVFFAAMVKVVGLLLNNIHIRRIGLVLSGMIYTAFSIGFATAFPNISTGLFAILAMMCFMNMTQVRHTEL
;
A
#
# COMPACT_ATOMS: atom_id res chain seq x y z
N MET A 1 22.50 -5.95 17.64
CA MET A 1 22.18 -7.17 16.88
C MET A 1 21.35 -6.76 15.67
N LYS A 2 21.91 -6.91 14.47
CA LYS A 2 21.16 -6.64 13.25
C LYS A 2 20.19 -7.80 13.01
N ARG A 3 18.97 -7.50 12.56
CA ARG A 3 17.91 -8.51 12.36
C ARG A 3 17.89 -9.02 10.91
N PRO A 4 17.38 -10.25 10.68
CA PRO A 4 17.17 -10.77 9.34
C PRO A 4 16.26 -9.85 8.50
N ILE A 5 16.33 -10.03 7.18
CA ILE A 5 15.57 -9.28 6.18
C ILE A 5 14.10 -9.13 6.64
N PRO A 6 13.53 -7.91 6.63
CA PRO A 6 12.20 -7.66 7.15
C PRO A 6 11.15 -8.17 6.15
N LEU A 7 10.82 -9.46 6.22
CA LEU A 7 9.95 -10.15 5.25
C LEU A 7 8.63 -9.41 5.00
N PHE A 8 7.99 -8.90 6.05
CA PHE A 8 6.74 -8.15 5.90
C PHE A 8 6.90 -6.87 5.08
N GLU A 9 7.96 -6.08 5.32
CA GLU A 9 8.23 -4.85 4.56
C GLU A 9 8.49 -5.17 3.08
N VAL A 10 9.22 -6.25 2.81
CA VAL A 10 9.47 -6.74 1.45
C VAL A 10 8.16 -7.18 0.78
N SER A 11 7.35 -8.01 1.43
CA SER A 11 6.07 -8.48 0.91
C SER A 11 5.10 -7.33 0.61
N ILE A 12 4.98 -6.37 1.53
CA ILE A 12 4.14 -5.18 1.32
C ILE A 12 4.68 -4.29 0.21
N THR A 13 5.98 -4.25 0.00
CA THR A 13 6.58 -3.51 -1.12
C THR A 13 6.25 -4.17 -2.45
N LEU A 14 6.42 -5.49 -2.55
CA LEU A 14 6.05 -6.26 -3.74
C LEU A 14 4.56 -6.14 -4.05
N PHE A 15 3.70 -6.21 -3.02
CA PHE A 15 2.26 -6.06 -3.19
C PHE A 15 1.89 -4.65 -3.68
N SER A 16 2.51 -3.58 -3.14
CA SER A 16 2.31 -2.22 -3.66
C SER A 16 2.78 -2.09 -5.11
N ILE A 17 3.93 -2.65 -5.47
CA ILE A 17 4.42 -2.62 -6.87
C ILE A 17 3.43 -3.32 -7.79
N TYR A 18 2.98 -4.52 -7.43
CA TYR A 18 1.97 -5.25 -8.18
C TYR A 18 0.70 -4.42 -8.38
N LEU A 19 0.18 -3.82 -7.31
CA LEU A 19 -1.05 -3.04 -7.36
C LEU A 19 -0.90 -1.76 -8.21
N SER A 20 0.27 -1.12 -8.16
CA SER A 20 0.60 -0.01 -9.05
C SER A 20 0.65 -0.44 -10.52
N ILE A 21 1.29 -1.58 -10.83
CA ILE A 21 1.33 -2.13 -12.18
C ILE A 21 -0.08 -2.42 -12.67
N MET A 22 -0.96 -3.00 -11.84
CA MET A 22 -2.36 -3.23 -12.19
C MET A 22 -3.08 -1.93 -12.56
N PHE A 23 -2.88 -0.85 -11.80
CA PHE A 23 -3.49 0.44 -12.11
C PHE A 23 -2.91 1.13 -13.34
N PHE A 24 -1.65 0.88 -13.71
CA PHE A 24 -1.08 1.37 -14.96
C PHE A 24 -1.49 0.52 -16.17
N ALA A 25 -1.53 -0.81 -16.02
CA ALA A 25 -1.76 -1.75 -17.11
C ALA A 25 -3.23 -1.80 -17.55
N PHE A 26 -4.17 -1.67 -16.62
CA PHE A 26 -5.60 -1.71 -16.91
C PHE A 26 -6.20 -0.31 -16.89
N THR A 27 -6.01 0.47 -17.96
CA THR A 27 -6.36 1.90 -18.02
C THR A 27 -7.81 2.23 -17.71
N GLU A 28 -8.73 1.28 -17.86
CA GLU A 28 -10.17 1.47 -17.64
C GLU A 28 -10.70 0.68 -16.43
N LEU A 29 -9.82 0.18 -15.56
CA LEU A 29 -10.22 -0.59 -14.36
C LEU A 29 -11.26 0.15 -13.52
N PHE A 30 -11.12 1.46 -13.38
CA PHE A 30 -12.03 2.30 -12.59
C PHE A 30 -13.23 2.81 -13.39
N GLU A 31 -13.25 2.64 -14.72
CA GLU A 31 -14.29 3.14 -15.61
C GLU A 31 -15.26 2.04 -16.06
N GLU A 32 -14.75 0.85 -16.41
CA GLU A 32 -15.55 -0.28 -16.87
C GLU A 32 -16.28 -0.98 -15.72
N GLN A 33 -15.69 -0.99 -14.52
CA GLN A 33 -16.29 -1.63 -13.37
C GLN A 33 -17.23 -0.63 -12.70
N ASN A 34 -18.52 -0.69 -13.05
CA ASN A 34 -19.67 -0.03 -12.37
C ASN A 34 -19.82 -0.39 -10.87
N HIS A 35 -18.75 -0.88 -10.24
CA HIS A 35 -18.70 -1.21 -8.84
C HIS A 35 -18.55 0.08 -8.03
N ALA A 36 -19.40 0.24 -7.01
CA ALA A 36 -19.42 1.42 -6.15
C ALA A 36 -18.04 1.75 -5.52
N PHE A 37 -17.18 0.74 -5.33
CA PHE A 37 -15.80 0.90 -4.85
C PHE A 37 -14.99 1.84 -5.73
N TYR A 38 -14.92 1.56 -7.05
CA TYR A 38 -14.10 2.36 -7.96
C TYR A 38 -14.63 3.77 -8.10
N GLN A 39 -15.96 3.95 -8.03
CA GLN A 39 -16.56 5.27 -8.01
C GLN A 39 -16.12 6.07 -6.77
N HIS A 40 -16.13 5.46 -5.58
CA HIS A 40 -15.69 6.12 -4.34
C HIS A 40 -14.19 6.43 -4.35
N ILE A 41 -13.35 5.49 -4.76
CA ILE A 41 -11.89 5.69 -4.81
C ILE A 41 -11.50 6.71 -5.89
N ARG A 42 -12.22 6.75 -7.01
CA ARG A 42 -12.02 7.74 -8.09
C ARG A 42 -12.35 9.17 -7.64
N GLN A 43 -13.33 9.35 -6.73
CA GLN A 43 -13.65 10.67 -6.19
C GLN A 43 -12.50 11.29 -5.39
N LEU A 44 -11.68 10.45 -4.74
CA LEU A 44 -10.49 10.93 -4.02
C LEU A 44 -9.38 11.32 -4.99
N MET A 45 -9.14 10.50 -6.01
CA MET A 45 -8.07 10.71 -6.98
C MET A 45 -8.30 9.84 -8.23
N PRO A 46 -7.96 10.30 -9.46
CA PRO A 46 -8.05 9.48 -10.65
C PRO A 46 -7.15 8.23 -10.56
N GLN A 47 -7.47 7.19 -11.34
CA GLN A 47 -6.74 5.92 -11.33
C GLN A 47 -5.23 6.10 -11.53
N ILE A 48 -4.82 6.97 -12.46
CA ILE A 48 -3.41 7.28 -12.70
C ILE A 48 -2.72 7.87 -11.45
N GLY A 49 -3.45 8.69 -10.68
CA GLY A 49 -2.94 9.22 -9.42
C GLY A 49 -2.77 8.13 -8.38
N TRP A 50 -3.71 7.18 -8.29
CA TRP A 50 -3.54 6.01 -7.41
C TRP A 50 -2.36 5.14 -7.83
N ALA A 51 -2.17 4.92 -9.13
CA ALA A 51 -1.02 4.18 -9.65
C ALA A 51 0.31 4.82 -9.22
N ILE A 52 0.41 6.15 -9.35
CA ILE A 52 1.59 6.93 -8.96
C ILE A 52 1.80 6.93 -7.45
N VAL A 53 0.75 7.15 -6.65
CA VAL A 53 0.87 7.21 -5.18
C VAL A 53 1.27 5.85 -4.60
N VAL A 54 0.68 4.76 -5.10
CA VAL A 54 1.06 3.40 -4.69
C VAL A 54 2.49 3.09 -5.11
N PHE A 55 2.89 3.46 -6.33
CA PHE A 55 4.26 3.30 -6.81
C PHE A 55 5.25 4.06 -5.93
N PHE A 56 4.96 5.33 -5.66
CA PHE A 56 5.79 6.20 -4.84
C PHE A 56 5.96 5.64 -3.43
N ALA A 57 4.87 5.20 -2.78
CA ALA A 57 4.93 4.56 -1.48
C ALA A 57 5.81 3.29 -1.50
N ALA A 58 5.76 2.51 -2.57
CA ALA A 58 6.65 1.36 -2.76
C ALA A 58 8.12 1.77 -2.91
N MET A 59 8.42 2.77 -3.74
CA MET A 59 9.78 3.26 -3.96
C MET A 59 10.40 3.85 -2.69
N VAL A 60 9.63 4.59 -1.88
CA VAL A 60 10.08 5.08 -0.57
C VAL A 60 10.51 3.91 0.32
N LYS A 61 9.74 2.81 0.36
CA LYS A 61 10.14 1.60 1.11
C LYS A 61 11.40 0.96 0.54
N VAL A 62 11.52 0.83 -0.79
CA VAL A 62 12.72 0.27 -1.44
C VAL A 62 13.96 1.09 -1.08
N VAL A 63 13.90 2.41 -1.24
CA VAL A 63 15.01 3.32 -0.89
C VAL A 63 15.34 3.22 0.60
N GLY A 64 14.31 3.19 1.46
CA GLY A 64 14.50 3.03 2.91
C GLY A 64 15.18 1.72 3.28
N LEU A 65 14.86 0.62 2.60
CA LEU A 65 15.51 -0.66 2.76
C LEU A 65 16.96 -0.56 2.27
N LEU A 66 17.22 -0.16 1.03
CA LEU A 66 18.57 -0.06 0.45
C LEU A 66 19.53 0.79 1.30
N LEU A 67 19.05 1.90 1.85
CA LEU A 67 19.85 2.80 2.71
C LEU A 67 19.86 2.37 4.19
N ASN A 68 19.14 1.30 4.54
CA ASN A 68 18.91 0.83 5.91
C ASN A 68 18.45 1.96 6.87
N ASN A 69 17.68 2.91 6.33
CA ASN A 69 17.23 4.10 7.04
C ASN A 69 15.86 3.85 7.67
N ILE A 70 15.82 3.79 9.00
CA ILE A 70 14.61 3.51 9.78
C ILE A 70 13.51 4.55 9.51
N HIS A 71 13.85 5.83 9.38
CA HIS A 71 12.86 6.90 9.19
C HIS A 71 12.18 6.77 7.83
N ILE A 72 12.95 6.53 6.77
CA ILE A 72 12.40 6.37 5.41
C ILE A 72 11.52 5.11 5.34
N ARG A 73 11.95 4.01 5.94
CA ARG A 73 11.15 2.77 6.03
C ARG A 73 9.83 2.99 6.76
N ARG A 74 9.86 3.73 7.88
CA ARG A 74 8.64 4.12 8.63
C ARG A 74 7.70 4.96 7.78
N ILE A 75 8.22 5.97 7.08
CA ILE A 75 7.41 6.81 6.17
C ILE A 75 6.76 5.94 5.09
N GLY A 76 7.51 5.03 4.48
CA GLY A 76 6.98 4.10 3.48
C GLY A 76 5.88 3.18 4.01
N LEU A 77 6.02 2.68 5.24
CA LEU A 77 4.98 1.88 5.91
C LEU A 77 3.73 2.72 6.23
N VAL A 78 3.90 3.95 6.72
CA VAL A 78 2.78 4.85 7.00
C VAL A 78 2.03 5.21 5.71
N LEU A 79 2.73 5.55 4.64
CA LEU A 79 2.13 5.80 3.32
C LEU A 79 1.33 4.59 2.84
N SER A 80 1.90 3.39 2.94
CA SER A 80 1.21 2.15 2.56
C SER A 80 -0.03 1.88 3.43
N GLY A 81 0.09 2.12 4.75
CA GLY A 81 -1.02 2.00 5.69
C GLY A 81 -2.17 2.93 5.33
N MET A 82 -1.89 4.20 5.02
CA MET A 82 -2.92 5.16 4.59
C MET A 82 -3.62 4.75 3.29
N ILE A 83 -2.86 4.25 2.31
CA ILE A 83 -3.41 3.74 1.05
C ILE A 83 -4.35 2.56 1.30
N TYR A 84 -3.92 1.56 2.09
CA TYR A 84 -4.75 0.39 2.38
C TYR A 84 -5.96 0.74 3.24
N THR A 85 -5.85 1.71 4.15
CA THR A 85 -7.00 2.26 4.86
C THR A 85 -8.00 2.87 3.89
N ALA A 86 -7.55 3.67 2.92
CA ALA A 86 -8.44 4.26 1.92
C ALA A 86 -9.17 3.19 1.10
N PHE A 87 -8.47 2.13 0.66
CA PHE A 87 -9.11 1.01 -0.02
C PHE A 87 -10.08 0.25 0.88
N SER A 88 -9.72 0.00 2.13
CA SER A 88 -10.61 -0.63 3.10
C SER A 88 -11.90 0.18 3.28
N ILE A 89 -11.80 1.50 3.43
CA ILE A 89 -12.95 2.39 3.56
C ILE A 89 -13.78 2.34 2.28
N GLY A 90 -13.15 2.47 1.11
CA GLY A 90 -13.86 2.40 -0.17
C GLY A 90 -14.62 1.09 -0.36
N PHE A 91 -14.05 -0.05 0.04
CA PHE A 91 -14.76 -1.34 -0.01
C PHE A 91 -15.87 -1.41 1.04
N ALA A 92 -15.65 -0.88 2.25
CA ALA A 92 -16.65 -0.86 3.30
C ALA A 92 -17.89 -0.02 2.93
N THR A 93 -17.70 1.12 2.26
CA THR A 93 -18.82 1.99 1.85
C THR A 93 -19.56 1.47 0.61
N ALA A 94 -18.85 0.76 -0.28
CA ALA A 94 -19.44 0.21 -1.49
C ALA A 94 -20.25 -1.07 -1.21
N PHE A 95 -19.57 -2.09 -0.67
CA PHE A 95 -20.16 -3.36 -0.27
C PHE A 95 -19.11 -4.12 0.56
N PRO A 96 -19.27 -4.19 1.90
CA PRO A 96 -18.32 -4.87 2.76
C PRO A 96 -18.13 -6.33 2.32
N ASN A 97 -16.91 -6.68 1.95
CA ASN A 97 -16.54 -8.01 1.50
C ASN A 97 -15.19 -8.42 2.08
N ILE A 98 -14.67 -9.59 1.68
CA ILE A 98 -13.39 -10.09 2.18
C ILE A 98 -12.22 -9.12 1.92
N SER A 99 -12.30 -8.32 0.85
CA SER A 99 -11.31 -7.30 0.51
C SER A 99 -11.29 -6.16 1.53
N THR A 100 -12.44 -5.78 2.09
CA THR A 100 -12.52 -4.81 3.20
C THR A 100 -11.64 -5.27 4.37
N GLY A 101 -11.86 -6.51 4.83
CA GLY A 101 -11.09 -7.10 5.92
C GLY A 101 -9.60 -7.24 5.58
N LEU A 102 -9.29 -7.69 4.35
CA LEU A 102 -7.92 -7.83 3.87
C LEU A 102 -7.16 -6.50 3.91
N PHE A 103 -7.72 -5.44 3.32
CA PHE A 103 -7.07 -4.13 3.29
C PHE A 103 -7.00 -3.49 4.68
N ALA A 104 -8.00 -3.70 5.55
CA ALA A 104 -7.94 -3.27 6.94
C ALA A 104 -6.79 -3.95 7.71
N ILE A 105 -6.63 -5.26 7.57
CA ILE A 105 -5.54 -6.02 8.19
C ILE A 105 -4.18 -5.55 7.67
N LEU A 106 -4.04 -5.38 6.35
CA LEU A 106 -2.79 -4.87 5.77
C LEU A 106 -2.46 -3.47 6.28
N ALA A 107 -3.45 -2.58 6.38
CA ALA A 107 -3.27 -1.24 6.95
C ALA A 107 -2.81 -1.32 8.42
N MET A 108 -3.50 -2.12 9.24
CA MET A 108 -3.14 -2.32 10.64
C MET A 108 -1.73 -2.88 10.78
N MET A 109 -1.36 -3.90 9.99
CA MET A 109 -0.02 -4.48 10.02
C MET A 109 1.05 -3.47 9.60
N CYS A 110 0.77 -2.58 8.64
CA CYS A 110 1.67 -1.49 8.28
C CYS A 110 1.92 -0.54 9.46
N PHE A 111 0.86 -0.10 10.15
CA PHE A 111 0.98 0.78 11.32
C PHE A 111 1.65 0.08 12.51
N MET A 112 1.35 -1.20 12.75
CA MET A 112 2.02 -1.97 13.81
C MET A 112 3.51 -2.12 13.52
N ASN A 113 3.87 -2.54 12.30
CA ASN A 113 5.28 -2.75 11.92
C ASN A 113 6.09 -1.45 11.93
N MET A 114 5.48 -0.28 11.75
CA MET A 114 6.20 1.00 11.80
C MET A 114 6.94 1.20 13.14
N THR A 115 6.35 0.72 14.23
CA THR A 115 6.96 0.78 15.58
C THR A 115 8.04 -0.27 15.80
N GLN A 116 8.02 -1.33 14.98
CA GLN A 116 8.91 -2.49 15.07
C GLN A 116 10.10 -2.42 14.10
N VAL A 117 10.13 -1.43 13.19
CA VAL A 117 11.25 -1.20 12.27
C VAL A 117 12.55 -1.00 13.05
N ARG A 118 13.57 -1.80 12.70
CA ARG A 118 14.92 -1.76 13.26
C ARG A 118 15.94 -1.92 12.13
N HIS A 119 17.19 -1.54 12.39
CA HIS A 119 18.29 -1.76 11.45
C HIS A 119 18.45 -3.25 11.10
N THR A 120 18.63 -3.52 9.81
CA THR A 120 18.71 -4.87 9.24
C THR A 120 20.09 -5.12 8.63
N GLU A 121 20.48 -6.39 8.51
CA GLU A 121 21.57 -6.78 7.59
C GLU A 121 20.95 -6.87 6.20
N LEU A 122 21.34 -5.94 5.32
CA LEU A 122 21.06 -6.00 3.89
C LEU A 122 22.39 -6.17 3.18
#